data_AF-A0A1E1WB45-F1
#
_entry.id   AF-A0A1E1WB45-F1
#
_cell.length_a   1.000
_cell.length_b   1.000
_cell.length_c   1.000
_cell.angle_alpha   90.00
_cell.angle_beta   90.00
_cell.angle_gamma   90.00
#
_symmetry.space_group_name_H-M   'P 1'
#
loop_
_entity.id
_entity.type
_entity.pdbx_description
1 polymer ?
#
loop_
_entity_poly.entity_id
_entity_poly.type
_entity_poly.pdbx_seq_one_letter_code
_entity_poly.pdbx_strand_id
1 'polypeptide(L)'
;MTPTMHKILVHGATVMEIALLPIGMLSEEAAEARNKHFRLYRNSFARKFSREECNVDVLNRLLLSSDPLITSLRPKPPKSSKPFSKEAIEMLIAPDVDEKADESEDEPWHSSSS
;
A
#
# COMPACT_ATOMS: atom_id res chain seq x y z
N MET A 1 -25.81 10.15 -17.54
CA MET A 1 -24.63 9.37 -17.08
C MET A 1 -24.60 9.38 -15.56
N THR A 2 -24.05 8.35 -14.92
CA THR A 2 -23.80 8.40 -13.48
C THR A 2 -22.73 9.45 -13.18
N PRO A 3 -22.73 10.08 -11.99
CA PRO A 3 -21.69 11.03 -11.60
C PRO A 3 -20.27 10.46 -11.69
N THR A 4 -20.11 9.15 -11.44
CA THR A 4 -18.82 8.44 -11.58
C THR A 4 -18.35 8.39 -13.04
N MET A 5 -19.21 7.97 -13.96
CA MET A 5 -18.89 7.93 -15.39
C MET A 5 -18.58 9.31 -15.95
N HIS A 6 -19.34 10.33 -15.54
CA HIS A 6 -19.11 11.71 -15.95
C HIS A 6 -17.74 12.23 -15.47
N LYS A 7 -17.38 11.98 -14.19
CA LYS A 7 -16.07 12.35 -13.66
C LYS A 7 -14.92 11.67 -14.40
N ILE A 8 -15.05 10.39 -14.74
CA ILE A 8 -14.00 9.64 -15.46
C ILE A 8 -13.86 10.16 -16.90
N LEU A 9 -14.96 10.23 -17.64
CA LEU A 9 -14.91 10.56 -19.07
C LEU A 9 -14.66 12.04 -19.37
N VAL A 10 -15.17 12.95 -18.53
CA VAL A 10 -15.06 14.40 -18.76
C VAL A 10 -13.93 15.04 -17.96
N HIS A 11 -13.75 14.62 -16.71
CA HIS A 11 -12.76 15.23 -15.80
C HIS A 11 -11.52 14.37 -15.56
N GLY A 12 -11.44 13.16 -16.11
CA GLY A 12 -10.36 12.21 -15.84
C GLY A 12 -8.98 12.75 -16.18
N ALA A 13 -8.81 13.33 -17.37
CA ALA A 13 -7.55 13.91 -17.81
C ALA A 13 -7.10 15.07 -16.90
N THR A 14 -8.01 15.98 -16.57
CA THR A 14 -7.71 17.10 -15.65
C THR A 14 -7.31 16.62 -14.25
N VAL A 15 -7.96 15.56 -13.75
CA VAL A 15 -7.57 14.96 -12.46
C VAL A 15 -6.18 14.33 -12.54
N MET A 16 -5.85 13.65 -13.66
CA MET A 16 -4.52 13.07 -13.88
C MET A 16 -3.41 14.12 -13.92
N GLU A 17 -3.66 15.27 -14.55
CA GLU A 17 -2.69 16.37 -14.65
C GLU A 17 -2.41 17.06 -13.31
N ILE A 18 -3.42 17.17 -12.44
CA ILE A 18 -3.32 17.87 -11.15
C ILE A 18 -2.83 16.94 -10.02
N ALA A 19 -3.04 15.63 -10.15
CA ALA A 19 -2.70 14.68 -9.10
C ALA A 19 -1.17 14.62 -8.86
N LEU A 20 -0.76 14.79 -7.59
CA LEU A 20 0.64 14.72 -7.18
C LEU A 20 1.26 13.32 -7.37
N LEU A 21 0.43 12.29 -7.26
CA LEU A 21 0.84 10.89 -7.31
C LEU A 21 -0.05 10.12 -8.30
N PRO A 22 0.42 9.00 -8.86
CA PRO A 22 -0.40 8.13 -9.69
C PRO A 22 -1.70 7.77 -8.98
N ILE A 23 -2.83 7.86 -9.69
CA ILE A 23 -4.18 7.71 -9.11
C ILE A 23 -4.34 6.40 -8.34
N GLY A 24 -3.70 5.31 -8.79
CA GLY A 24 -3.72 4.03 -8.08
C GLY A 24 -3.10 4.09 -6.68
N MET A 25 -2.10 4.95 -6.45
CA MET A 25 -1.50 5.15 -5.12
C MET A 25 -2.40 5.97 -4.18
N LEU A 26 -3.28 6.79 -4.74
CA LEU A 26 -4.27 7.58 -3.98
C LEU A 26 -5.58 6.82 -3.73
N SER A 27 -5.64 5.53 -4.08
CA SER A 27 -6.83 4.70 -3.95
C SER A 27 -7.22 4.43 -2.50
N GLU A 28 -8.53 4.43 -2.23
CA GLU A 28 -9.11 4.09 -0.92
C GLU A 28 -9.10 2.57 -0.65
N GLU A 29 -8.93 1.74 -1.69
CA GLU A 29 -9.03 0.27 -1.60
C GLU A 29 -8.09 -0.33 -0.53
N ALA A 30 -6.88 0.22 -0.39
CA ALA A 30 -5.91 -0.25 0.60
C ALA A 30 -6.39 0.01 2.04
N ALA A 31 -7.05 1.14 2.28
CA ALA A 31 -7.64 1.49 3.57
C ALA A 31 -8.88 0.63 3.85
N GLU A 32 -9.75 0.42 2.86
CA GLU A 32 -10.93 -0.44 3.01
C GLU A 32 -10.56 -1.90 3.28
N ALA A 33 -9.53 -2.43 2.61
CA ALA A 33 -9.02 -3.78 2.87
C ALA A 33 -8.57 -3.94 4.33
N ARG A 34 -8.08 -2.87 4.97
CA ARG A 34 -7.68 -2.87 6.38
C ARG A 34 -8.85 -3.13 7.32
N ASN A 35 -10.09 -2.83 6.93
CA ASN A 35 -11.28 -3.12 7.72
C ASN A 35 -11.47 -4.62 7.98
N LYS A 36 -10.96 -5.50 7.10
CA LYS A 36 -10.93 -6.95 7.34
C LYS A 36 -10.03 -7.29 8.53
N HIS A 37 -8.85 -6.67 8.60
CA HIS A 37 -7.91 -6.85 9.71
C HIS A 37 -8.45 -6.27 11.01
N PHE A 38 -9.14 -5.13 10.97
CA PHE A 38 -9.79 -4.55 12.14
C PHE A 38 -10.77 -5.54 12.80
N ARG A 39 -11.67 -6.14 12.00
CA ARG A 39 -12.63 -7.15 12.49
C ARG A 39 -11.91 -8.38 13.06
N LEU A 40 -10.86 -8.84 12.39
CA LEU A 40 -10.04 -9.97 12.84
C LEU A 40 -9.36 -9.69 14.19
N TYR A 41 -8.71 -8.53 14.33
CA TYR A 41 -8.00 -8.14 15.56
C TYR A 41 -8.94 -7.99 16.75
N ARG A 42 -10.10 -7.38 16.53
CA ARG A 42 -11.12 -7.26 17.58
C ARG A 42 -11.66 -8.62 18.04
N ASN A 43 -11.84 -9.57 17.12
CA ASN A 43 -12.47 -10.86 17.43
C ASN A 43 -11.53 -11.85 18.11
N SER A 44 -10.29 -11.96 17.61
CA SER A 44 -9.37 -13.05 17.97
C SER A 44 -8.22 -12.61 18.87
N PHE A 45 -7.99 -11.31 19.02
CA PHE A 45 -6.69 -10.83 19.47
C PHE A 45 -6.72 -9.66 20.48
N ALA A 46 -7.91 -9.16 20.81
CA ALA A 46 -8.10 -8.08 21.76
C ALA A 46 -8.72 -8.60 23.06
N ARG A 47 -8.34 -7.99 24.18
CA ARG A 47 -8.94 -8.25 25.50
C ARG A 47 -10.41 -7.82 25.48
N LYS A 48 -11.31 -8.68 25.96
CA LYS A 48 -12.79 -8.50 25.89
C LYS A 48 -13.44 -8.05 27.21
N PHE A 49 -12.64 -7.75 28.23
CA PHE A 49 -13.16 -7.34 29.54
C PHE A 49 -13.49 -5.84 29.63
N SER A 50 -12.84 -5.00 28.80
CA SER A 50 -13.10 -3.56 28.72
C SER A 50 -13.07 -3.11 27.26
N ARG A 51 -13.93 -2.15 26.92
CA ARG A 51 -13.97 -1.55 25.57
C ARG A 51 -12.72 -0.72 25.30
N GLU A 52 -12.18 -0.07 26.32
CA GLU A 52 -10.97 0.75 26.21
C GLU A 52 -9.76 -0.14 25.90
N GLU A 53 -9.56 -1.17 26.71
CA GLU A 53 -8.47 -2.14 26.55
C GLU A 53 -8.57 -2.88 25.21
N CYS A 54 -9.80 -3.20 24.78
CA CYS A 54 -10.05 -3.77 23.46
C CYS A 54 -9.55 -2.85 22.33
N ASN A 55 -9.86 -1.55 22.43
CA ASN A 55 -9.45 -0.58 21.41
C ASN A 55 -7.93 -0.34 21.41
N VAL A 56 -7.31 -0.30 22.60
CA VAL A 56 -5.85 -0.18 22.74
C VAL A 56 -5.15 -1.38 22.08
N ASP A 57 -5.63 -2.60 22.31
CA ASP A 57 -5.05 -3.80 21.71
C ASP A 57 -5.16 -3.81 20.18
N VAL A 58 -6.32 -3.39 19.65
CA VAL A 58 -6.54 -3.29 18.21
C VAL A 58 -5.64 -2.23 17.59
N LEU A 59 -5.52 -1.06 18.22
CA LEU A 59 -4.65 0.02 17.77
C LEU A 59 -3.18 -0.39 17.75
N ASN A 60 -2.68 -0.96 18.84
CA ASN A 60 -1.30 -1.43 18.94
C ASN A 60 -0.97 -2.46 17.85
N ARG A 61 -1.90 -3.37 17.55
CA ARG A 61 -1.73 -4.35 16.47
C ARG A 61 -1.75 -3.74 15.09
N LEU A 62 -2.60 -2.75 14.85
CA LEU A 62 -2.61 -2.03 13.59
C LEU A 62 -1.28 -1.32 13.38
N LEU A 63 -0.76 -0.62 14.40
CA LEU A 63 0.54 0.05 14.37
C LEU A 63 1.69 -0.91 14.06
N LEU A 64 1.75 -2.05 14.75
CA LEU A 64 2.75 -3.09 14.47
C LEU A 64 2.64 -3.65 13.05
N SER A 65 1.44 -3.74 12.51
CA SER A 65 1.20 -4.24 11.15
C SER A 65 1.50 -3.22 10.05
N SER A 66 1.51 -1.92 10.39
CA SER A 66 1.83 -0.81 9.49
C SER A 66 3.26 -0.33 9.61
N ASP A 67 4.02 -0.83 10.59
CA ASP A 67 5.42 -0.49 10.79
C ASP A 67 6.25 -0.81 9.53
N PRO A 68 6.92 0.19 8.91
CA PRO A 68 7.67 -0.02 7.66
C PRO A 68 8.83 -1.00 7.81
N LEU A 69 9.55 -0.96 8.93
CA LEU A 69 10.71 -1.80 9.20
C LEU A 69 10.28 -3.26 9.42
N ILE A 70 9.24 -3.49 10.21
CA ILE A 70 8.71 -4.84 10.42
C ILE A 70 8.09 -5.38 9.13
N THR A 71 7.48 -4.51 8.32
CA THR A 71 6.85 -4.89 7.05
C THR A 71 7.88 -5.26 5.99
N SER A 72 9.03 -4.57 5.92
CA SER A 72 10.09 -4.88 4.95
C SER A 72 10.73 -6.25 5.20
N LEU A 73 10.84 -6.65 6.47
CA LEU A 73 11.39 -7.95 6.89
C LEU A 73 10.42 -9.12 6.74
N ARG A 74 9.13 -8.86 6.48
CA ARG A 74 8.10 -9.90 6.43
C ARG A 74 8.13 -10.63 5.07
N PRO A 75 7.90 -11.96 5.04
CA PRO A 75 7.71 -12.70 3.79
C PRO A 75 6.55 -12.10 2.98
N LYS A 76 6.82 -11.75 1.73
CA LYS A 76 5.80 -11.18 0.82
C LYS A 76 5.08 -12.30 0.07
N PRO A 77 3.74 -12.25 -0.04
CA PRO A 77 3.02 -13.19 -0.88
C PRO A 77 3.39 -13.00 -2.36
N PRO A 78 3.34 -14.06 -3.18
CA PRO A 78 3.60 -13.94 -4.62
C PRO A 78 2.57 -13.03 -5.27
N LYS A 79 3.03 -12.13 -6.14
CA LYS A 79 2.16 -11.27 -6.94
C LYS A 79 1.64 -12.04 -8.16
N SER A 80 0.33 -12.08 -8.36
CA SER A 80 -0.26 -12.50 -9.64
C SER A 80 -0.61 -11.27 -10.45
N SER A 81 -0.03 -11.14 -11.64
CA SER A 81 -0.35 -10.07 -12.58
C SER A 81 -1.04 -10.65 -13.80
N LYS A 82 -2.07 -9.95 -14.29
CA LYS A 82 -2.71 -10.26 -15.56
C LYS A 82 -2.19 -9.27 -16.62
N PRO A 83 -2.02 -9.71 -17.88
CA PRO A 83 -1.59 -8.80 -18.94
C PRO A 83 -2.65 -7.72 -19.20
N PHE A 84 -2.19 -6.51 -19.52
CA PHE A 84 -3.05 -5.40 -19.95
C PHE A 84 -3.54 -5.60 -21.40
N SER A 85 -4.63 -4.92 -21.76
CA SER A 85 -5.09 -4.86 -23.16
C SER A 85 -4.15 -4.00 -24.00
N LYS A 86 -4.15 -4.22 -25.33
CA LYS A 86 -3.30 -3.46 -26.26
C LYS A 86 -3.57 -1.96 -26.19
N GLU A 87 -4.84 -1.58 -26.18
CA GLU A 87 -5.30 -0.19 -26.06
C GLU A 87 -4.79 0.48 -24.77
N ALA A 88 -4.79 -0.24 -23.65
CA ALA A 88 -4.29 0.29 -22.38
C ALA A 88 -2.77 0.52 -22.43
N ILE A 89 -2.03 -0.37 -23.07
CA ILE A 89 -0.56 -0.25 -23.22
C ILE A 89 -0.21 0.97 -24.07
N GLU A 90 -0.96 1.25 -25.14
CA GLU A 90 -0.76 2.42 -25.99
C GLU A 90 -1.00 3.75 -25.26
N MET A 91 -1.83 3.75 -24.22
CA MET A 91 -2.15 4.95 -23.42
C MET A 91 -1.23 5.15 -22.20
N LEU A 92 -0.35 4.20 -21.88
CA LEU A 92 0.55 4.32 -20.74
C LEU A 92 1.77 5.19 -21.09
N ILE A 93 2.06 6.15 -20.20
CA ILE A 93 3.29 6.95 -20.24
C ILE A 93 4.29 6.27 -19.30
N ALA A 94 5.50 6.00 -19.78
CA ALA A 94 6.57 5.50 -18.92
C ALA A 94 6.95 6.57 -17.90
N PRO A 95 7.19 6.24 -16.62
CA PRO A 95 7.73 7.20 -15.67
C PRO A 95 9.13 7.63 -16.12
N ASP A 96 9.41 8.93 -16.08
CA ASP A 96 10.77 9.45 -16.20
C ASP A 96 11.56 9.01 -14.96
N VAL A 97 12.29 7.91 -15.09
CA VAL A 97 13.19 7.44 -14.02
C VAL A 97 14.51 8.19 -14.19
N ASP A 98 14.79 9.15 -13.31
CA ASP A 98 16.17 9.57 -13.06
C ASP A 98 16.90 8.37 -12.43
N GLU A 99 17.83 7.78 -13.17
CA GLU A 99 18.63 6.59 -12.80
C GLU A 99 19.63 6.83 -11.65
N LYS A 100 19.26 7.58 -10.61
CA LYS A 100 20.14 7.85 -9.46
C LYS A 100 19.45 7.56 -8.14
N ALA A 101 19.39 6.28 -7.79
CA ALA A 101 19.60 5.77 -6.42
C ALA A 101 19.27 4.28 -6.43
N ASP A 102 20.30 3.44 -6.49
CA ASP A 102 20.43 2.23 -5.65
C ASP A 102 21.78 1.56 -5.99
N GLU A 103 22.87 2.31 -5.81
CA GLU A 103 24.18 1.71 -5.48
C GLU A 103 24.30 1.77 -3.95
N SER A 104 23.55 0.92 -3.24
CA SER A 104 23.95 0.53 -1.89
C SER A 104 24.73 -0.77 -2.03
N GLU A 105 26.06 -0.65 -2.11
CA GLU A 105 26.98 -1.76 -1.96
C GLU A 105 26.66 -2.45 -0.61
N ASP A 106 26.22 -3.71 -0.68
CA ASP A 106 26.07 -4.57 0.48
C ASP A 106 27.47 -4.87 1.07
N GLU A 107 27.97 -4.00 1.92
CA GLU A 107 29.19 -4.24 2.72
C GLU A 107 28.90 -5.32 3.78
N PRO A 108 29.55 -6.51 3.73
CA PRO A 108 29.36 -7.56 4.72
C PRO A 108 29.95 -7.15 6.06
N TRP A 109 29.13 -7.19 7.11
CA TRP A 109 29.56 -6.97 8.49
C TRP A 109 30.61 -8.02 8.89
N HIS A 110 31.89 -7.66 8.83
CA HIS A 110 32.97 -8.49 9.36
C HIS A 110 32.91 -8.48 10.90
N SER A 111 32.40 -9.57 11.47
CA SER A 111 32.54 -9.86 12.89
C SER A 111 33.97 -10.32 13.19
N SER A 112 34.90 -9.39 13.38
CA SER A 112 36.21 -9.69 13.97
C SER A 112 36.07 -9.65 15.49
N SER A 113 35.82 -10.81 16.10
CA SER A 113 36.08 -11.03 17.52
C SER A 113 37.48 -11.63 17.67
N SER A 114 38.35 -10.96 18.42
CA SER A 114 39.54 -11.52 19.08
C SER A 114 39.42 -11.26 20.57
#